data_AF-A0A5C5T2Q8-F1
#
_entry.id   AF-A0A5C5T2Q8-F1
#
_cell.length_a   1.000
_cell.length_b   1.000
_cell.length_c   1.000
_cell.angle_alpha   90.00
_cell.angle_beta   90.00
_cell.angle_gamma   90.00
#
_symmetry.space_group_name_H-M   'P 1'
#
loop_
_entity.id
_entity.type
_entity.pdbx_description
1 polymer ?
#
loop_
_entity_poly.entity_id
_entity_poly.type
_entity_poly.pdbx_seq_one_letter_code
_entity_poly.pdbx_strand_id
1 'polypeptide(L)' 'MESKIEVISTVELTYQTDLYKVVDALNRTLKDKNLMFGLALDKEDSEKAIFTIYKT' A
#
# COMPACT_ATOMS: atom_id res chain seq x y z
N MET A 1 24.02 5.17 -0.77
CA MET A 1 22.91 6.13 -0.92
C MET A 1 21.68 5.45 -0.35
N GLU A 2 21.14 5.95 0.75
CA GLU A 2 19.91 5.38 1.33
C GLU A 2 18.77 5.51 0.32
N SER A 3 18.19 4.39 -0.08
CA SER A 3 16.99 4.37 -0.93
C SER A 3 15.87 5.09 -0.18
N LYS A 4 15.59 6.33 -0.57
CA LYS A 4 14.57 7.16 0.07
C LYS A 4 13.21 6.72 -0.47
N ILE A 5 12.45 6.01 0.36
CA ILE A 5 11.07 5.66 0.06
C ILE A 5 10.24 6.95 -0.02
N GLU A 6 9.58 7.17 -1.16
CA GLU A 6 8.75 8.35 -1.43
C GLU A 6 7.28 7.95 -1.58
N VAL A 7 6.36 8.68 -0.96
CA VAL A 7 4.91 8.46 -1.14
C VAL A 7 4.47 9.07 -2.46
N ILE A 8 3.95 8.25 -3.38
CA ILE A 8 3.38 8.70 -4.66
C ILE A 8 1.90 9.06 -4.47
N SER A 9 1.14 8.21 -3.78
CA SER A 9 -0.30 8.39 -3.60
C SER A 9 -0.80 7.63 -2.39
N THR A 10 -1.84 8.18 -1.77
CA THR A 10 -2.56 7.57 -0.65
C THR A 10 -4.05 7.70 -0.91
N VAL A 11 -4.79 6.63 -0.68
CA VAL A 11 -6.25 6.61 -0.77
C VAL A 11 -6.84 5.88 0.42
N GLU A 12 -7.91 6.45 0.96
CA GLU A 12 -8.74 5.83 1.99
C GLU A 12 -9.87 5.05 1.31
N LEU A 13 -10.11 3.83 1.76
CA LEU A 13 -11.17 2.95 1.26
C LEU A 13 -11.77 2.14 2.40
N THR A 14 -12.98 1.61 2.22
CA THR A 14 -13.55 0.65 3.15
C THR A 14 -12.66 -0.60 3.21
N TYR A 15 -12.29 -1.01 4.42
CA TYR A 15 -11.52 -2.21 4.64
C TYR A 15 -12.32 -3.43 4.19
N GLN A 16 -11.67 -4.30 3.44
CA GLN A 16 -12.18 -5.63 3.10
C GLN A 16 -11.10 -6.64 3.44
N THR A 17 -11.51 -7.79 3.98
CA THR A 17 -10.58 -8.83 4.46
C THR A 17 -9.59 -9.29 3.39
N ASP A 18 -9.96 -9.21 2.11
CA ASP A 18 -9.14 -9.65 0.98
C ASP A 18 -8.21 -8.58 0.39
N LEU A 19 -8.24 -7.32 0.87
CA LEU A 19 -7.38 -6.25 0.32
C LEU A 19 -5.89 -6.59 0.39
N TYR A 20 -5.45 -7.33 1.41
CA TYR A 20 -4.04 -7.74 1.52
C TYR A 20 -3.61 -8.64 0.35
N LYS A 21 -4.52 -9.43 -0.24
CA LYS A 21 -4.23 -10.28 -1.40
C LYS A 21 -3.91 -9.44 -2.63
N VAL A 22 -4.62 -8.31 -2.80
CA VAL A 22 -4.36 -7.34 -3.87
C VAL A 22 -2.97 -6.72 -3.68
N VAL A 23 -2.64 -6.30 -2.46
CA VAL A 23 -1.34 -5.71 -2.13
C VAL A 23 -0.19 -6.71 -2.33
N ASP A 24 -0.36 -7.97 -1.92
CA ASP A 24 0.62 -9.04 -2.15
C ASP A 24 0.83 -9.31 -3.64
N ALA A 25 -0.26 -9.40 -4.42
CA ALA A 25 -0.17 -9.58 -5.86
C ALA A 25 0.59 -8.42 -6.54
N LEU A 26 0.31 -7.17 -6.16
CA LEU A 26 1.00 -6.00 -6.69
C LEU A 26 2.49 -6.00 -6.34
N ASN A 27 2.84 -6.23 -5.07
CA ASN A 27 4.24 -6.27 -4.65
C ASN A 27 5.01 -7.41 -5.31
N ARG A 28 4.41 -8.59 -5.51
CA ARG A 28 5.06 -9.72 -6.19
C ARG A 28 5.29 -9.49 -7.68
N THR A 29 4.37 -8.78 -8.34
CA THR A 29 4.39 -8.60 -9.80
C THR A 29 5.07 -7.32 -10.25
N LEU A 30 5.16 -6.29 -9.39
CA LEU A 30 5.66 -4.96 -9.75
C LEU A 30 6.88 -4.49 -8.95
N LYS A 31 7.47 -5.30 -8.05
CA LYS A 31 8.68 -4.94 -7.28
C LYS A 31 9.84 -4.41 -8.14
N ASP A 32 10.01 -4.96 -9.34
CA ASP A 32 11.10 -4.60 -10.26
C ASP A 32 10.86 -3.24 -10.94
N LYS A 33 9.72 -2.59 -10.66
CA LYS A 33 9.37 -1.24 -11.15
C LYS A 33 9.71 -0.14 -10.14
N ASN A 34 10.45 -0.46 -9.07
CA ASN A 34 10.73 0.48 -7.98
C ASN A 34 9.44 1.01 -7.34
N LEU A 35 8.45 0.14 -7.22
CA LEU A 35 7.16 0.42 -6.60
C LEU A 35 6.94 -0.53 -5.43
N MET A 36 6.39 0.01 -4.35
CA MET A 36 5.90 -0.75 -3.21
C MET A 36 4.47 -0.32 -2.88
N PHE A 37 3.65 -1.27 -2.48
CA PHE A 37 2.25 -1.06 -2.15
C PHE A 37 2.03 -1.40 -0.67
N GLY A 38 1.48 -0.46 0.09
CA GLY A 38 1.17 -0.60 1.51
C GLY A 38 -0.33 -0.61 1.75
N LEU A 39 -0.73 -1.31 2.81
CA LEU A 39 -2.08 -1.32 3.34
C LEU A 39 -2.01 -1.24 4.86
N ALA A 40 -2.67 -0.25 5.44
CA ALA A 40 -2.83 -0.12 6.87
C ALA A 40 -4.31 0.07 7.19
N LEU A 41 -4.77 -0.38 8.36
CA LEU A 41 -6.07 0.04 8.88
C LEU A 41 -5.99 1.50 9.30
N ASP A 42 -7.09 2.23 9.14
CA ASP A 42 -7.19 3.55 9.73
C ASP A 42 -7.16 3.43 11.28
N LYS A 43 -6.53 4.40 11.94
CA LYS A 43 -6.31 4.36 13.39
C LYS A 43 -7.55 4.80 14.18
N GLU A 44 -8.40 5.61 13.58
CA GLU A 44 -9.62 6.14 14.17
C GLU A 44 -10.84 5.29 13.75
N ASP A 45 -10.79 4.66 12.56
CA ASP A 45 -11.88 3.84 12.03
C ASP A 45 -11.40 2.51 11.43
N SER A 46 -11.57 1.41 12.16
CA SER A 46 -11.18 0.06 11.68
C SER A 46 -11.98 -0.46 10.49
N GLU A 47 -13.11 0.17 10.14
CA GLU A 47 -13.85 -0.16 8.92
C GLU A 47 -13.20 0.43 7.67
N LYS A 48 -12.15 1.24 7.84
CA LYS A 48 -11.40 1.86 6.76
C LYS A 48 -9.96 1.37 6.72
N ALA A 49 -9.39 1.46 5.53
CA ALA A 49 -8.01 1.16 5.25
C ALA A 49 -7.38 2.25 4.40
N ILE A 50 -6.10 2.49 4.66
CA ILE A 50 -5.25 3.40 3.93
C ILE A 50 -4.38 2.55 3.01
N PHE A 51 -4.61 2.68 1.71
CA PHE A 51 -3.75 2.10 0.67
C PHE A 51 -2.76 3.17 0.19
N THR A 52 -1.47 2.81 0.18
CA THR A 52 -0.39 3.74 -0.17
C THR A 52 0.49 3.16 -1.25
N ILE A 53 0.85 3.97 -2.24
CA ILE A 53 1.82 3.64 -3.28
C ILE A 53 3.11 4.38 -2.95
N TYR A 54 4.21 3.65 -2.90
CA TYR A 54 5.55 4.19 -2.67
C TYR A 54 6.46 3.97 -3.88
N LYS A 55 7.38 4.91 -4.10
CA LYS A 55 8.56 4.74 -4.94
C LYS A 55 9.74 4.31 -4.07
N THR A 56 10.49 3.30 -4.48
CA THR A 56 11.60 2.68 -3.72
C THR A 56 12.95 2.87 -4.37
#